data_AF-A0A493TM95-F1
#
_entry.id   AF-A0A493TM95-F1
#
_cell.length_a   1.000
_cell.length_b   1.000
_cell.length_c   1.000
_cell.angle_alpha   90.00
_cell.angle_beta   90.00
_cell.angle_gamma   90.00
#
_symmetry.space_group_name_H-M   'P 1'
#
loop_
_entity.id
_entity.type
_entity.pdbx_description
1 polymer ?
#
loop_
_entity_poly.entity_id
_entity_poly.type
_entity_poly.pdbx_seq_one_letter_code
_entity_poly.pdbx_strand_id
1 'polypeptide(L)'
;MKGFLSFTVLILLSLVHSSQGVYVQDGDLKFSLESVKKLKELMDENRSINPRMVVSKTTYSPCNEKDLPEEFQVVCKREDAPMIFERLSTAVRDADLCEICANAACSGCF
;
A
#
# COMPACT_ATOMS: atom_id res chain seq x y z
N MET A 1 7.41 -33.99 -27.54
CA MET A 1 7.14 -33.81 -26.10
C MET A 1 8.04 -32.76 -25.43
N LYS A 2 9.37 -32.74 -25.68
CA LYS A 2 10.29 -31.73 -25.10
C LYS A 2 10.00 -30.26 -25.51
N GLY A 3 9.63 -30.02 -26.78
CA GLY A 3 9.35 -28.66 -27.29
C GLY A 3 8.08 -28.01 -26.71
N PHE A 4 7.03 -28.81 -26.44
CA PHE A 4 5.81 -28.33 -25.80
C PHE A 4 6.07 -27.88 -24.36
N LEU A 5 6.85 -28.64 -23.59
CA LEU A 5 7.26 -28.25 -22.23
C LEU A 5 8.06 -26.94 -22.23
N SER A 6 8.97 -26.77 -23.19
CA SER A 6 9.75 -25.54 -23.33
C SER A 6 8.88 -24.31 -23.60
N PHE A 7 7.87 -24.44 -24.46
CA PHE A 7 6.93 -23.35 -24.77
C PHE A 7 6.07 -22.98 -23.56
N THR A 8 5.52 -23.98 -22.85
CA THR A 8 4.73 -23.73 -21.64
C THR A 8 5.55 -23.02 -20.56
N VAL A 9 6.81 -23.42 -20.37
CA VAL A 9 7.72 -22.76 -19.42
C VAL A 9 7.99 -21.30 -19.81
N LEU A 10 8.22 -21.01 -21.10
CA LEU A 10 8.43 -19.65 -21.58
C LEU A 10 7.21 -18.75 -21.36
N ILE A 11 6.00 -19.28 -21.60
CA ILE A 11 4.74 -18.57 -21.37
C ILE A 11 4.55 -18.27 -19.88
N LEU A 12 4.79 -19.25 -19.00
CA LEU A 12 4.67 -19.06 -17.55
C LEU A 12 5.66 -18.02 -17.02
N LEU A 13 6.91 -18.04 -17.51
CA LEU A 13 7.92 -17.06 -17.12
C LEU A 13 7.54 -15.64 -17.56
N SER A 14 6.96 -15.48 -18.75
CA SER A 14 6.52 -14.17 -19.25
C SER A 14 5.28 -13.64 -18.52
N LEU A 15 4.36 -14.51 -18.13
CA LEU A 15 3.22 -14.17 -17.25
C LEU A 15 3.69 -13.71 -15.86
N VAL A 16 4.62 -14.45 -15.24
CA VAL A 16 5.19 -14.10 -13.92
C VAL A 16 5.96 -12.78 -13.97
N HIS A 17 6.68 -12.50 -15.07
CA HIS A 17 7.38 -11.24 -15.23
C HIS A 17 6.43 -10.05 -15.38
N SER A 18 5.26 -10.28 -15.98
CA SER A 18 4.23 -9.24 -16.17
C SER A 18 3.39 -9.01 -14.91
N SER A 19 3.35 -9.97 -13.97
CA SER A 19 2.71 -9.78 -12.67
C SER A 19 3.66 -9.11 -11.67
N GLN A 20 4.05 -7.86 -11.92
CA GLN A 20 4.58 -7.04 -10.83
C GLN A 20 3.42 -6.64 -9.93
N GLY A 21 3.59 -6.85 -8.62
CA GLY A 21 2.63 -6.38 -7.64
C GLY A 21 2.58 -4.86 -7.64
N VAL A 22 1.36 -4.30 -7.62
CA VAL A 22 1.17 -2.86 -7.44
C VAL A 22 1.68 -2.47 -6.05
N TYR A 23 2.44 -1.37 -6.01
CA TYR A 23 2.91 -0.76 -4.78
C TYR A 23 2.55 0.73 -4.75
N VAL A 24 2.44 1.28 -3.55
CA VAL A 24 2.23 2.71 -3.31
C VAL A 24 3.58 3.35 -2.96
N GLN A 25 3.85 4.50 -3.55
CA GLN A 25 5.08 5.26 -3.35
C GLN A 25 4.79 6.64 -2.76
N ASP A 26 5.50 6.99 -1.69
CA ASP A 26 5.51 8.32 -1.07
C ASP A 26 6.95 8.79 -0.93
N GLY A 27 7.42 9.57 -1.90
CA GLY A 27 8.83 9.95 -2.02
C GLY A 27 9.73 8.74 -2.26
N ASP A 28 10.65 8.48 -1.33
CA ASP A 28 11.58 7.35 -1.34
C ASP A 28 11.00 6.08 -0.71
N LEU A 29 9.86 6.19 -0.03
CA LEU A 29 9.19 5.07 0.63
C LEU A 29 8.30 4.31 -0.34
N LYS A 30 8.38 2.98 -0.32
CA LYS A 30 7.58 2.08 -1.14
C LYS A 30 6.93 1.02 -0.26
N PHE A 31 5.64 0.79 -0.47
CA PHE A 31 4.85 -0.16 0.32
C PHE A 31 3.97 -0.99 -0.60
N SER A 32 3.79 -2.28 -0.27
CA SER A 32 2.82 -3.10 -1.01
C SER A 32 1.41 -2.51 -0.92
N LEU A 33 0.64 -2.56 -2.02
CA LEU A 33 -0.74 -2.06 -2.04
C LEU A 33 -1.59 -2.69 -0.92
N GLU A 34 -1.38 -3.98 -0.66
CA GLU A 34 -2.07 -4.73 0.40
C GLU A 34 -1.75 -4.22 1.81
N SER A 35 -0.49 -3.88 2.09
CA SER A 35 -0.13 -3.26 3.37
C SER A 35 -0.77 -1.88 3.53
N VAL A 36 -0.87 -1.09 2.46
CA VAL A 36 -1.51 0.24 2.51
C VAL A 36 -3.04 0.13 2.64
N LYS A 37 -3.68 -0.89 2.05
CA LYS A 37 -5.11 -1.20 2.28
C LYS A 37 -5.38 -1.50 3.76
N LYS A 38 -4.58 -2.36 4.39
CA LYS A 38 -4.68 -2.65 5.83
C LYS A 38 -4.46 -1.42 6.70
N LEU A 39 -3.46 -0.58 6.35
CA LEU A 39 -3.25 0.69 7.02
C LEU A 39 -4.51 1.58 6.95
N LYS A 40 -5.14 1.65 5.78
CA LYS A 40 -6.37 2.43 5.60
C LYS A 40 -7.50 1.91 6.50
N GLU A 41 -7.69 0.60 6.60
CA GLU A 41 -8.67 -0.01 7.51
C GLU A 41 -8.43 0.42 8.96
N LEU A 42 -7.20 0.27 9.47
CA LEU A 42 -6.83 0.71 10.82
C LEU A 42 -7.10 2.21 11.04
N MET A 43 -6.77 3.05 10.07
CA MET A 43 -7.01 4.49 10.16
C MET A 43 -8.50 4.86 10.14
N ASP A 44 -9.31 4.15 9.36
CA ASP A 44 -10.76 4.39 9.26
C ASP A 44 -11.52 3.87 10.50
N GLU A 45 -11.12 2.72 11.06
CA GLU A 45 -11.64 2.21 12.33
C GLU A 45 -11.43 3.21 13.47
N ASN A 46 -10.20 3.72 13.61
CA ASN A 46 -9.89 4.70 14.64
C ASN A 46 -10.66 6.03 14.44
N ARG A 47 -10.89 6.47 13.20
CA ARG A 47 -11.75 7.64 12.90
C ARG A 47 -13.20 7.41 13.31
N SER A 48 -13.71 6.19 13.15
CA SER A 48 -15.08 5.85 13.54
C SER A 48 -15.28 5.87 15.06
N ILE A 49 -14.26 5.43 15.82
CA ILE A 49 -14.31 5.35 17.29
C ILE A 49 -14.19 6.73 17.92
N ASN A 50 -13.44 7.66 17.31
CA ASN A 50 -13.20 8.99 17.88
C ASN A 50 -13.60 10.14 16.93
N PRO A 51 -14.86 10.60 17.00
CA PRO A 51 -15.36 11.70 16.18
C PRO A 51 -14.59 13.02 16.39
N ARG A 52 -13.99 13.23 17.57
CA ARG A 52 -13.17 14.43 17.85
C ARG A 52 -11.81 14.39 17.14
N MET A 53 -11.31 13.21 16.79
CA MET A 53 -10.05 13.04 16.04
C MET A 53 -10.19 13.39 14.55
N VAL A 54 -11.40 13.41 14.01
CA VAL A 54 -11.66 13.86 12.63
C VAL A 54 -11.22 15.32 12.42
N VAL A 55 -11.27 16.15 13.47
CA VAL A 55 -10.79 17.54 13.45
C VAL A 55 -9.27 17.64 13.53
N SER A 56 -8.59 16.61 14.04
CA SER A 56 -7.12 16.53 14.19
C SER A 56 -6.53 15.46 13.26
N LYS A 57 -6.93 15.52 11.98
CA LYS A 57 -6.53 14.58 10.91
C LYS A 57 -5.02 14.32 10.83
N THR A 58 -4.21 15.24 11.34
CA THR A 58 -2.74 15.23 11.24
C THR A 58 -2.01 14.61 12.44
N THR A 59 -2.71 14.13 13.48
CA THR A 59 -2.05 13.75 14.75
C THR A 59 -2.06 12.24 15.03
N TYR A 60 -2.95 11.47 14.41
CA TYR A 60 -2.98 10.03 14.64
C TYR A 60 -1.81 9.33 13.94
N SER A 61 -1.17 8.40 14.66
CA SER A 61 -0.17 7.49 14.12
C SER A 61 -0.45 6.08 14.63
N PRO A 62 -0.60 5.07 13.76
CA PRO A 62 -0.89 3.69 14.15
C PRO A 62 0.36 2.91 14.62
N CYS A 63 1.48 3.58 14.91
CA CYS A 63 2.74 2.92 15.28
C CYS A 63 2.70 2.04 16.52
N ASN A 64 1.69 2.20 17.37
CA ASN A 64 1.47 1.36 18.54
C ASN A 64 0.42 0.25 18.31
N GLU A 65 -0.20 0.21 17.12
CA GLU A 65 -1.18 -0.82 16.77
C GLU A 65 -0.47 -2.14 16.45
N LYS A 66 -0.93 -3.24 17.05
CA LYS A 66 -0.32 -4.56 16.84
C LYS A 66 -0.51 -5.08 15.41
N ASP A 67 -1.57 -4.64 14.76
CA ASP A 67 -1.95 -5.08 13.42
C ASP A 67 -1.32 -4.22 12.31
N LEU A 68 -0.50 -3.22 12.67
CA LEU A 68 0.24 -2.42 11.70
C LEU A 68 1.24 -3.30 10.94
N PRO A 69 1.19 -3.33 9.59
CA PRO A 69 2.16 -4.09 8.81
C PRO A 69 3.62 -3.69 9.08
N GLU A 70 4.50 -4.68 9.14
CA GLU A 70 5.92 -4.49 9.51
C GLU A 70 6.67 -3.53 8.57
N GLU A 71 6.24 -3.45 7.30
CA GLU A 71 6.78 -2.52 6.31
C GLU A 71 6.76 -1.05 6.80
N PHE A 72 5.82 -0.68 7.68
CA PHE A 72 5.68 0.69 8.18
C PHE A 72 6.59 1.03 9.38
N GLN A 73 7.34 0.08 9.91
CA GLN A 73 8.24 0.35 11.06
C GLN A 73 9.29 1.42 10.75
N VAL A 74 9.68 1.57 9.48
CA VAL A 74 10.58 2.65 9.04
C VAL A 74 9.92 4.02 9.11
N VAL A 75 8.60 4.11 8.88
CA VAL A 75 7.81 5.34 8.99
C VAL A 75 7.71 5.76 10.46
N CYS A 76 7.50 4.80 11.37
CA CYS A 76 7.38 5.06 12.80
C CYS A 76 8.61 5.71 13.46
N LYS A 77 9.77 5.63 12.81
CA LYS A 77 11.01 6.26 13.28
C LYS A 77 11.15 7.71 12.81
N ARG A 78 10.24 8.20 11.96
CA ARG A 78 10.28 9.55 11.40
C ARG A 78 9.40 10.51 12.19
N GLU A 79 9.81 11.76 12.28
CA GLU A 79 9.02 12.81 12.94
C GLU A 79 7.74 13.15 12.16
N ASP A 80 7.77 13.02 10.84
CA ASP A 80 6.64 13.25 9.93
C ASP A 80 5.71 12.03 9.75
N ALA A 81 5.85 11.01 10.59
CA ALA A 81 5.07 9.76 10.49
C ALA A 81 3.56 9.97 10.37
N PRO A 82 2.88 10.80 11.19
CA PRO A 82 1.44 11.02 11.05
C PRO A 82 1.04 11.54 9.66
N MET A 83 1.86 12.42 9.08
CA MET A 83 1.60 12.98 7.74
C MET A 83 1.80 11.94 6.64
N ILE A 84 2.83 11.09 6.77
CA ILE A 84 3.07 9.98 5.84
C ILE A 84 1.88 9.01 5.87
N PHE A 85 1.43 8.59 7.05
CA PHE A 85 0.28 7.69 7.17
C PHE A 85 -0.99 8.27 6.56
N GLU A 86 -1.28 9.55 6.79
CA GLU A 86 -2.43 10.21 6.16
C GLU A 86 -2.32 10.26 4.63
N ARG A 87 -1.13 10.55 4.08
CA ARG A 87 -0.89 10.54 2.62
C ARG A 87 -1.10 9.13 2.05
N LEU A 88 -0.54 8.11 2.68
CA LEU A 88 -0.67 6.72 2.25
C LEU A 88 -2.13 6.24 2.30
N SER A 89 -2.84 6.50 3.39
CA SER A 89 -4.27 6.18 3.53
C SER A 89 -5.13 6.91 2.49
N THR A 90 -4.79 8.17 2.19
CA THR A 90 -5.48 8.96 1.15
C THR A 90 -5.17 8.43 -0.25
N ALA A 91 -3.95 7.97 -0.52
CA ALA A 91 -3.55 7.42 -1.80
C ALA A 91 -4.37 6.17 -2.19
N VAL A 92 -4.81 5.37 -1.21
CA VAL A 92 -5.65 4.20 -1.45
C VAL A 92 -7.12 4.43 -1.05
N ARG A 93 -7.57 5.69 -1.00
CA ARG A 93 -8.98 6.01 -0.65
C ARG A 93 -9.96 5.22 -1.51
N ASP A 94 -9.67 5.16 -2.81
CA ASP A 94 -10.36 4.35 -3.80
C ASP A 94 -9.35 3.29 -4.27
N ALA A 95 -9.26 2.17 -3.54
CA ALA A 95 -8.20 1.17 -3.73
C ALA A 95 -8.16 0.61 -5.17
N ASP A 96 -9.32 0.52 -5.81
CA ASP A 96 -9.48 0.12 -7.22
C ASP A 96 -8.64 0.98 -8.15
N LEU A 97 -8.45 2.28 -7.86
CA LEU A 97 -7.63 3.18 -8.68
C LEU A 97 -6.15 2.80 -8.68
N CYS A 98 -5.65 2.14 -7.64
CA CYS A 98 -4.30 1.61 -7.62
C CYS A 98 -4.20 0.28 -8.37
N GLU A 99 -5.25 -0.55 -8.34
CA GLU A 99 -5.28 -1.80 -9.11
C GLU A 99 -5.30 -1.56 -10.62
N ILE A 100 -5.97 -0.49 -11.07
CA ILE A 100 -5.95 -0.06 -12.48
C ILE A 100 -4.94 1.05 -12.77
N CYS A 101 -4.07 1.37 -11.81
CA CYS A 101 -2.94 2.28 -12.01
C CYS A 101 -3.35 3.69 -12.46
N ALA A 102 -4.54 4.12 -12.05
CA ALA A 102 -5.11 5.44 -12.30
C ALA A 102 -4.71 6.48 -11.24
N ASN A 103 -4.06 6.06 -10.14
CA ASN A 103 -3.49 6.95 -9.15
C ASN A 103 -1.97 7.08 -9.30
N ALA A 104 -1.45 8.31 -9.39
CA ALA A 104 -0.03 8.60 -9.54
C ALA A 104 0.84 8.15 -8.34
N ALA A 105 0.23 7.93 -7.17
CA ALA A 105 0.92 7.35 -6.03
C ALA A 105 1.20 5.85 -6.20
N CYS A 106 0.58 5.19 -7.19
CA CYS A 106 0.66 3.76 -7.40
C CYS A 106 1.56 3.43 -8.60
N SER A 107 2.35 2.36 -8.47
CA SER A 107 3.41 1.98 -9.40
C SER A 107 3.56 0.45 -9.44
N GLY A 108 4.38 -0.06 -10.37
CA GLY A 108 4.52 -1.50 -10.61
C GLY A 108 3.51 -2.05 -11.61
N CYS A 109 2.89 -1.16 -12.38
CA CYS A 109 1.96 -1.48 -13.46
C CYS A 109 2.69 -1.55 -14.81
N PHE A 110 2.32 -2.51 -15.64
CA PHE A 110 2.84 -2.69 -17.01
C PHE A 110 1.87 -2.18 -18.07
#